data_AF-A0A436RNQ7-F1
#
_entry.id   AF-A0A436RNQ7-F1
#
_cell.length_a   1.000
_cell.length_b   1.000
_cell.length_c   1.000
_cell.angle_alpha   90.00
_cell.angle_beta   90.00
_cell.angle_gamma   90.00
#
_symmetry.space_group_name_H-M   'P 1'
#
loop_
_entity.id
_entity.type
_entity.pdbx_description
1 polymer ?
#
loop_
_entity_poly.entity_id
_entity_poly.type
_entity_poly.pdbx_seq_one_letter_code
_entity_poly.pdbx_strand_id
1 'polypeptide(L)'
;MWPISARHVIEAARTGDAAARDLVEAEAKWLGIGFTNLLHLYSPEVIVMGGGLANGFDLLAPGIRATIEERAMQAYRDVPIVPAELGDRAGLVGAASLILWEGEPGTALSMVQDQETGDRAGGAAGARAG
;
A
#
# COMPACT_ATOMS: atom_id res chain seq x y z
N MET A 1 -10.17 24.76 -22.31
CA MET A 1 -10.53 24.21 -20.98
C MET A 1 -9.26 24.20 -20.16
N TRP A 2 -9.18 24.90 -19.04
CA TRP A 2 -7.97 24.86 -18.20
C TRP A 2 -7.85 23.46 -17.57
N PRO A 3 -6.70 22.78 -17.64
CA PRO A 3 -6.60 21.43 -17.07
C PRO A 3 -6.56 21.54 -15.54
N ILE A 4 -7.63 21.10 -14.87
CA ILE A 4 -7.60 20.85 -13.43
C ILE A 4 -6.88 19.51 -13.21
N SER A 5 -5.90 19.50 -12.31
CA SER A 5 -5.11 18.33 -11.96
C SER A 5 -5.34 17.98 -10.49
N ALA A 6 -4.94 16.76 -10.08
CA ALA A 6 -4.96 16.34 -8.68
C ALA A 6 -4.18 17.32 -7.77
N ARG A 7 -3.09 17.92 -8.28
CA ARG A 7 -2.33 18.92 -7.54
C ARG A 7 -3.19 20.12 -7.13
N HIS A 8 -4.02 20.63 -8.03
CA HIS A 8 -4.91 21.76 -7.74
C HIS A 8 -5.93 21.41 -6.64
N VAL A 9 -6.45 20.18 -6.64
CA VAL A 9 -7.39 19.70 -5.61
C VAL A 9 -6.70 19.61 -4.26
N ILE A 10 -5.51 19.01 -4.19
CA ILE A 10 -4.75 18.90 -2.95
C ILE A 10 -4.38 20.29 -2.41
N GLU A 11 -3.91 21.20 -3.26
CA GLU A 11 -3.61 22.58 -2.86
C GLU A 11 -4.87 23.31 -2.33
N ALA A 12 -6.01 23.18 -3.02
CA ALA A 12 -7.27 23.77 -2.58
C ALA A 12 -7.73 23.20 -1.22
N ALA A 13 -7.65 21.88 -1.03
CA ALA A 13 -7.98 21.21 0.22
C ALA A 13 -7.10 21.71 1.38
N ARG A 14 -5.79 21.92 1.14
CA ARG A 14 -4.88 22.51 2.13
C ARG A 14 -5.26 23.93 2.52
N THR A 15 -5.78 24.71 1.57
CA THR A 15 -6.28 26.08 1.84
C THR A 15 -7.67 26.12 2.49
N GLY A 16 -8.28 24.96 2.76
CA GLY A 16 -9.56 24.87 3.46
C GLY A 16 -10.80 24.90 2.56
N ASP A 17 -10.63 24.72 1.24
CA ASP A 17 -11.77 24.60 0.32
C ASP A 17 -12.60 23.35 0.65
N ALA A 18 -13.89 23.54 0.93
CA ALA A 18 -14.76 22.45 1.39
C ALA A 18 -14.95 21.38 0.31
N ALA A 19 -15.19 21.79 -0.95
CA ALA A 19 -15.42 20.83 -2.04
C ALA A 19 -14.17 19.99 -2.33
N ALA A 20 -12.98 20.59 -2.24
CA ALA A 20 -11.73 19.87 -2.38
C ALA A 20 -11.48 18.89 -1.23
N ARG A 21 -11.84 19.25 0.01
CA ARG A 21 -11.73 18.34 1.17
C ARG A 21 -12.68 17.15 1.04
N ASP A 22 -13.93 17.40 0.65
CA ASP A 22 -14.92 16.34 0.41
C ASP A 22 -14.44 15.37 -0.67
N LEU A 23 -13.84 15.90 -1.74
CA LEU A 23 -13.27 15.09 -2.79
C LEU A 23 -12.08 14.25 -2.29
N VAL A 24 -11.16 14.84 -1.52
CA VAL A 24 -10.02 14.12 -0.93
C VAL A 24 -10.50 13.01 0.02
N GLU A 25 -11.54 13.27 0.82
CA GLU A 25 -12.11 12.27 1.73
C GLU A 25 -12.77 11.11 0.95
N ALA A 26 -13.51 11.43 -0.12
CA ALA A 26 -14.09 10.43 -1.00
C ALA A 26 -13.02 9.56 -1.67
N GLU A 27 -11.95 10.17 -2.20
CA GLU A 27 -10.82 9.46 -2.80
C GLU A 27 -10.10 8.59 -1.77
N ALA A 28 -9.86 9.09 -0.55
CA ALA A 28 -9.24 8.34 0.53
C ALA A 28 -10.03 7.07 0.87
N LYS A 29 -11.37 7.17 0.89
CA LYS A 29 -12.25 6.01 1.10
C LYS A 29 -12.12 4.97 -0.02
N TRP A 30 -12.14 5.40 -1.28
CA TRP A 30 -12.01 4.47 -2.40
C TRP A 30 -10.63 3.79 -2.44
N LEU A 31 -9.57 4.55 -2.16
CA LEU A 31 -8.23 4.01 -2.02
C LEU A 31 -8.15 3.00 -0.87
N GLY A 32 -8.77 3.30 0.28
CA GLY A 32 -8.83 2.37 1.40
C GLY A 32 -9.54 1.05 1.08
N ILE A 33 -10.63 1.10 0.29
CA ILE A 33 -11.31 -0.10 -0.21
C ILE A 33 -10.36 -0.88 -1.15
N GLY A 34 -9.72 -0.20 -2.10
CA GLY A 34 -8.78 -0.82 -3.03
C GLY A 34 -7.60 -1.49 -2.31
N PHE A 35 -7.01 -0.81 -1.33
CA PHE A 35 -5.92 -1.36 -0.53
C PHE A 35 -6.35 -2.52 0.33
N THR A 36 -7.55 -2.48 0.91
CA THR A 36 -8.12 -3.64 1.62
C THR A 36 -8.18 -4.88 0.72
N ASN A 37 -8.58 -4.71 -0.54
CA ASN A 37 -8.59 -5.81 -1.50
C ASN A 37 -7.16 -6.33 -1.77
N LEU A 38 -6.18 -5.45 -1.96
CA LEU A 38 -4.79 -5.85 -2.17
C LEU A 38 -4.22 -6.59 -0.95
N LEU A 39 -4.55 -6.14 0.26
CA LEU A 39 -4.17 -6.79 1.51
C LEU A 39 -4.68 -8.24 1.56
N HIS A 40 -5.95 -8.46 1.20
CA HIS A 40 -6.55 -9.79 1.23
C HIS A 40 -6.08 -10.71 0.10
N LEU A 41 -5.74 -10.15 -1.06
CA LEU A 41 -5.32 -10.93 -2.23
C LEU A 41 -3.84 -11.34 -2.18
N TYR A 42 -2.98 -10.46 -1.66
CA TYR A 42 -1.54 -10.63 -1.76
C TYR A 42 -0.83 -10.79 -0.41
N SER A 43 -1.51 -10.54 0.71
CA SER A 43 -0.90 -10.55 2.05
C SER A 43 0.46 -9.83 2.10
N PRO A 44 0.58 -8.59 1.56
CA PRO A 44 1.86 -7.90 1.49
C PRO A 44 2.29 -7.41 2.87
N GLU A 45 3.61 -7.27 3.07
CA GLU A 45 4.18 -6.65 4.27
C GLU A 45 4.08 -5.12 4.25
N VAL A 46 3.92 -4.51 3.07
CA VAL A 46 3.82 -3.05 2.89
C VAL A 46 3.12 -2.71 1.57
N ILE A 47 2.34 -1.63 1.56
CA ILE A 47 1.81 -1.02 0.34
C ILE A 47 2.46 0.34 0.13
N VAL A 48 3.12 0.51 -1.03
CA VAL A 48 3.76 1.78 -1.41
C VAL A 48 2.87 2.53 -2.40
N MET A 49 2.44 3.74 -2.04
CA MET A 49 1.64 4.62 -2.89
C MET A 49 2.54 5.59 -3.65
N GLY A 50 2.64 5.42 -4.98
CA GLY A 50 3.40 6.32 -5.85
C GLY A 50 2.55 7.32 -6.64
N GLY A 51 3.22 8.04 -7.55
CA GLY A 51 2.58 8.98 -8.47
C GLY A 51 2.10 10.28 -7.82
N GLY A 52 1.29 11.05 -8.55
CA GLY A 52 0.85 12.39 -8.12
C GLY A 52 0.02 12.42 -6.83
N LEU A 53 -0.59 11.30 -6.45
CA LEU A 53 -1.36 11.15 -5.20
C LEU A 53 -0.47 11.09 -3.96
N ALA A 54 0.78 10.61 -4.09
CA ALA A 54 1.74 10.60 -2.99
C ALA A 54 2.01 12.00 -2.42
N ASN A 55 1.87 13.06 -3.24
CA ASN A 55 2.03 14.45 -2.82
C ASN A 55 0.92 14.95 -1.86
N GLY A 56 -0.21 14.24 -1.81
CA GLY A 56 -1.33 14.51 -0.91
C GLY A 56 -1.50 13.42 0.16
N PHE A 57 -0.47 12.58 0.36
CA PHE A 57 -0.58 11.39 1.20
C PHE A 57 -1.01 11.72 2.63
N ASP A 58 -0.51 12.82 3.22
CA ASP A 58 -0.88 13.26 4.56
C ASP A 58 -2.38 13.58 4.71
N LEU A 59 -3.04 14.04 3.65
CA LEU A 59 -4.48 14.30 3.65
C LEU A 59 -5.29 13.02 3.40
N LEU A 60 -4.77 12.10 2.59
CA LEU A 60 -5.45 10.87 2.20
C LEU A 60 -5.31 9.76 3.25
N ALA A 61 -4.15 9.67 3.90
CA ALA A 61 -3.78 8.57 4.80
C ALA A 61 -4.79 8.34 5.94
N PRO A 62 -5.35 9.38 6.61
CA PRO A 62 -6.34 9.16 7.65
C PRO A 62 -7.61 8.45 7.15
N GLY A 63 -8.16 8.86 6.00
CA GLY A 63 -9.38 8.26 5.43
C GLY A 63 -9.14 6.85 4.88
N ILE A 64 -7.96 6.63 4.28
CA ILE A 64 -7.50 5.29 3.87
C ILE A 64 -7.43 4.38 5.09
N ARG A 65 -6.82 4.87 6.17
CA ARG A 65 -6.63 4.10 7.40
C ARG A 65 -7.95 3.76 8.07
N ALA A 66 -8.86 4.72 8.20
CA ALA A 66 -10.20 4.47 8.73
C ALA A 66 -10.95 3.38 7.94
N THR A 67 -10.82 3.40 6.62
CA THR A 67 -11.47 2.40 5.75
C THR A 67 -10.85 1.01 5.90
N ILE A 68 -9.53 0.91 6.01
CA ILE A 68 -8.84 -0.37 6.26
C ILE A 68 -9.23 -0.92 7.64
N GLU A 69 -9.30 -0.09 8.68
CA GLU A 69 -9.73 -0.56 10.00
C GLU A 69 -11.17 -1.08 10.02
N GLU A 70 -12.06 -0.45 9.25
CA GLU A 70 -13.44 -0.89 9.12
C GLU A 70 -13.55 -2.23 8.38
N ARG A 71 -12.74 -2.45 7.34
CA ARG A 71 -13.02 -3.50 6.33
C ARG A 71 -12.02 -4.64 6.30
N ALA A 72 -10.78 -4.43 6.70
CA ALA A 72 -9.76 -5.46 6.66
C ALA A 72 -9.92 -6.44 7.83
N MET A 73 -9.62 -7.72 7.57
CA MET A 73 -9.40 -8.71 8.62
C MET A 73 -8.28 -8.25 9.56
N GLN A 74 -8.38 -8.59 10.84
CA GLN A 74 -7.50 -8.09 11.89
C GLN A 74 -6.01 -8.28 11.58
N ALA A 75 -5.63 -9.39 10.96
CA ALA A 75 -4.24 -9.71 10.60
C ALA A 75 -3.59 -8.70 9.64
N TYR A 76 -4.38 -7.93 8.87
CA TYR A 76 -3.87 -7.02 7.84
C TYR A 76 -4.00 -5.54 8.21
N ARG A 77 -4.63 -5.22 9.34
CA ARG A 77 -4.90 -3.83 9.73
C ARG A 77 -3.60 -3.06 9.94
N ASP A 78 -2.59 -3.67 10.55
CA ASP A 78 -1.33 -2.97 10.84
C ASP A 78 -0.35 -2.93 9.66
N VAL A 79 -0.71 -3.44 8.47
CA VAL A 79 0.16 -3.37 7.30
C VAL A 79 0.39 -1.90 6.90
N PRO A 80 1.65 -1.44 6.86
CA PRO A 80 1.99 -0.07 6.53
C PRO A 80 1.57 0.32 5.11
N ILE A 81 0.98 1.51 5.00
CA ILE A 81 0.77 2.20 3.73
C ILE A 81 1.69 3.42 3.74
N VAL A 82 2.60 3.52 2.78
CA VAL A 82 3.63 4.58 2.77
C VAL A 82 3.70 5.28 1.42
N PRO A 83 4.03 6.58 1.37
CA PRO A 83 4.26 7.26 0.10
C PRO A 83 5.58 6.80 -0.53
N ALA A 84 5.64 6.74 -1.86
CA ALA A 84 6.87 6.44 -2.58
C ALA A 84 7.86 7.61 -2.47
N GLU A 85 9.11 7.31 -2.11
CA GLU A 85 10.15 8.34 -1.91
C GLU A 85 10.97 8.66 -3.17
N LEU A 86 10.95 7.76 -4.16
CA LEU A 86 11.77 7.89 -5.36
C LEU A 86 11.23 8.92 -6.37
N GLY A 87 9.94 9.28 -6.26
CA GLY A 87 9.28 10.21 -7.18
C GLY A 87 9.51 9.85 -8.65
N ASP A 88 9.83 10.85 -9.46
CA ASP A 88 10.08 10.70 -10.89
C ASP A 88 11.28 9.81 -11.24
N ARG A 89 12.16 9.53 -10.26
CA ARG A 89 13.32 8.65 -10.44
C ARG A 89 12.97 7.17 -10.32
N ALA A 90 11.78 6.82 -9.85
CA ALA A 90 11.39 5.42 -9.63
C ALA A 90 11.57 4.55 -10.89
N GLY A 91 11.23 5.08 -12.07
CA GLY A 91 11.42 4.36 -13.34
C GLY A 91 12.89 4.13 -13.71
N LEU A 92 13.74 5.16 -13.55
CA LEU A 92 15.18 5.05 -13.83
C LEU A 92 15.88 4.12 -12.84
N VAL A 93 15.56 4.23 -11.55
CA VAL A 93 16.09 3.36 -10.50
C VAL A 93 15.65 1.92 -10.75
N GLY A 94 14.37 1.68 -11.07
CA GLY A 94 13.87 0.36 -11.42
C GLY A 94 14.57 -0.24 -12.63
N ALA A 95 14.78 0.54 -13.69
CA ALA A 95 15.51 0.08 -14.89
C ALA A 95 16.98 -0.26 -14.59
N ALA A 96 17.67 0.56 -13.80
CA ALA A 96 19.02 0.27 -13.36
C ALA A 96 19.07 -0.99 -12.49
N SER A 97 18.13 -1.15 -11.55
CA SER A 97 18.01 -2.34 -10.71
C SER A 97 17.85 -3.61 -11.54
N LEU A 98 17.08 -3.60 -12.64
CA LEU A 98 16.94 -4.79 -13.50
C LEU A 98 18.26 -5.28 -14.12
N ILE A 99 19.21 -4.37 -14.36
CA ILE A 99 20.53 -4.69 -14.95
C ILE A 99 21.55 -5.02 -13.85
N LEU A 100 21.48 -4.29 -12.73
CA LEU A 100 22.41 -4.42 -11.60
C LEU A 100 22.04 -5.55 -10.63
N TRP A 101 20.82 -6.09 -10.75
CA TRP A 101 20.37 -7.21 -9.93
C TRP A 101 21.13 -8.48 -10.36
N GLU A 102 22.06 -8.93 -9.52
CA GLU A 102 22.87 -10.14 -9.73
C GLU A 102 22.17 -11.45 -9.29
N GLY A 103 20.97 -11.38 -8.72
CA GLY A 103 20.17 -12.58 -8.41
C GLY A 103 19.52 -13.20 -9.65
N GLU A 104 19.43 -14.53 -9.67
CA GLU A 104 18.72 -15.29 -10.71
C GLU A 104 17.29 -14.75 -10.90
N PRO A 105 16.79 -14.65 -12.15
CA PRO A 105 15.40 -14.29 -12.39
C PRO A 105 14.46 -15.24 -11.61
N GLY A 106 13.77 -14.71 -10.60
CA GLY A 106 12.86 -15.47 -9.75
C GLY A 106 13.34 -15.74 -8.31
N THR A 107 14.56 -15.38 -7.91
CA THR A 107 15.03 -15.58 -6.52
C THR A 107 14.17 -14.82 -5.49
N ALA A 108 13.68 -13.62 -5.83
CA ALA A 108 12.77 -12.89 -4.94
C ALA A 108 11.42 -13.60 -4.77
N LEU A 109 10.93 -14.28 -5.82
CA LEU A 109 9.68 -15.06 -5.77
C LEU A 109 9.86 -16.38 -5.01
N SER A 110 11.03 -17.02 -5.11
CA SER A 110 11.34 -18.24 -4.36
C SER A 110 11.50 -17.98 -2.86
N MET A 111 12.04 -16.82 -2.47
CA MET A 111 12.15 -16.43 -1.05
C MET A 111 10.80 -16.21 -0.37
N VAL A 112 9.77 -15.74 -1.10
CA VAL A 112 8.40 -15.61 -0.58
C VAL A 112 7.74 -16.99 -0.39
N GLN A 113 8.05 -17.95 -1.27
CA GLN A 113 7.49 -19.31 -1.21
C GLN A 113 8.10 -20.18 -0.09
N ASP A 114 9.37 -19.96 0.24
CA ASP A 114 10.04 -20.69 1.32
C ASP A 114 9.50 -20.31 2.71
N GLN A 115 9.02 -19.08 2.91
CA GLN A 115 8.45 -18.62 4.18
C GLN A 115 7.11 -19.32 4.51
N GLU A 116 6.31 -19.72 3.52
CA GLU A 116 5.03 -20.41 3.74
C GLU A 116 5.19 -21.90 4.13
N THR A 117 6.34 -22.51 3.84
CA THR A 117 6.57 -23.94 4.10
C THR A 117 7.02 -24.19 5.55
N GLY A 118 7.63 -23.21 6.21
CA GLY A 118 8.10 -23.31 7.60
C GLY A 118 7.00 -23.27 8.67
N ASP A 119 5.87 -22.63 8.38
CA ASP A 119 4.82 -22.39 9.40
C ASP A 119 3.82 -23.55 9.57
N ARG A 120 3.84 -24.55 8.67
CA ARG A 120 2.98 -25.74 8.78
C ARG A 120 3.55 -26.86 9.67
N ALA A 121 4.78 -26.73 10.17
CA ALA A 121 5.42 -27.77 11.00
C ALA A 121 5.15 -27.64 12.52
N GLY A 122 4.49 -26.56 12.98
CA GLY A 122 4.25 -26.31 14.42
C GLY A 122 2.94 -26.86 15.01
N GLY A 123 2.03 -27.38 14.19
CA GLY A 123 0.63 -27.63 14.60
C GLY A 123 0.26 -29.04 15.10
N ALA A 124 1.19 -30.01 15.11
CA ALA A 124 0.88 -31.41 15.40
C ALA A 124 1.70 -31.99 16.57
N ALA A 125 1.69 -31.34 17.73
CA ALA A 125 2.17 -31.94 18.98
C ALA A 125 1.34 -31.41 20.17
N GLY A 126 0.11 -31.90 20.30
CA GLY A 126 -0.80 -31.45 21.35
C GLY A 126 -1.99 -32.38 21.58
N ALA A 127 -1.77 -33.69 21.58
CA ALA A 127 -2.73 -34.64 22.13
C ALA A 127 -2.01 -35.57 23.11
N ARG A 128 -2.60 -35.70 24.31
CA ARG A 128 -2.35 -36.67 25.41
C ARG A 128 -1.45 -36.19 26.56
N ALA A 129 -2.06 -35.54 27.55
CA ALA A 129 -1.97 -35.87 28.98
C ALA A 129 -2.89 -34.92 29.78
N GLY A 130 -3.82 -35.48 30.55
CA GLY A 130 -4.76 -34.74 31.40
C GLY A 130 -6.14 -35.38 31.40
#